data_AF-A0A9P0K5C6-F1
#
_entry.id   AF-A0A9P0K5C6-F1
#
_cell.length_a   1.000
_cell.length_b   1.000
_cell.length_c   1.000
_cell.angle_alpha   90.00
_cell.angle_beta   90.00
_cell.angle_gamma   90.00
#
_symmetry.space_group_name_H-M   'P 1'
#
loop_
_entity.id
_entity.type
_entity.pdbx_description
1 polymer ?
#
loop_
_entity_poly.entity_id
_entity_poly.type
_entity_poly.pdbx_seq_one_letter_code
_entity_poly.pdbx_strand_id
1 'polypeptide(L)'
;MKIFLFRGNSELFKLTKREDKQIARFFTFGALVYTKIWIEAPLAADAPFNDLLHWKSLKLYEAIDLGISIAARVVLEHHLW
;
A
#
# COMPACT_ATOMS: atom_id res chain seq x y z
N MET A 1 4.39 1.25 -11.10
CA MET A 1 5.86 1.17 -10.89
C MET A 1 6.68 2.29 -11.56
N LYS A 2 6.48 2.55 -12.87
CA LYS A 2 7.35 3.44 -13.65
C LYS A 2 7.44 4.89 -13.14
N ILE A 3 6.33 5.49 -12.69
CA ILE A 3 6.31 6.88 -12.20
C ILE A 3 7.28 7.09 -11.03
N PHE A 4 7.31 6.20 -10.03
CA PHE A 4 8.26 6.32 -8.91
C PHE A 4 9.70 6.07 -9.34
N LEU A 5 9.94 5.17 -10.29
CA LEU A 5 11.29 4.89 -10.81
C LEU A 5 11.88 6.10 -11.55
N PHE A 6 11.04 6.84 -12.28
CA PHE A 6 11.46 7.99 -13.08
C PHE A 6 11.11 9.34 -12.45
N ARG A 7 10.72 9.37 -11.16
CA ARG A 7 10.26 10.60 -10.50
C ARG A 7 11.31 11.72 -10.42
N GLY A 8 12.59 11.37 -10.48
CA GLY A 8 13.69 12.34 -10.55
C GLY A 8 13.98 12.88 -11.95
N ASN A 9 13.34 12.34 -13.00
CA ASN A 9 13.49 12.81 -14.36
C ASN A 9 12.47 13.93 -14.64
N SER A 10 12.92 15.18 -14.53
CA SER A 10 12.10 16.38 -14.72
C SER A 10 11.61 16.61 -16.15
N GLU A 11 12.21 15.94 -17.15
CA GLU A 11 11.75 15.99 -18.53
C GLU A 11 10.51 15.12 -18.75
N LEU A 12 10.44 13.99 -18.03
CA LEU A 12 9.30 13.07 -18.08
C LEU A 12 8.20 13.46 -17.10
N PHE A 13 8.56 13.91 -15.88
CA PHE A 13 7.61 14.22 -14.83
C PHE A 13 8.02 15.50 -14.07
N LYS A 14 7.25 16.58 -14.24
CA LYS A 14 7.38 17.79 -13.43
C LYS A 14 6.55 17.66 -12.16
N LEU A 15 7.05 16.91 -11.20
CA LEU A 15 6.39 16.69 -9.92
C LEU A 15 6.69 17.83 -8.95
N THR A 16 5.65 18.31 -8.26
CA THR A 16 5.83 19.12 -7.06
C THR A 16 6.43 18.27 -5.94
N LYS A 17 7.06 18.92 -4.95
CA LYS A 17 7.58 18.23 -3.75
C LYS A 17 6.48 17.44 -3.01
N ARG A 18 5.24 17.92 -3.07
CA ARG A 18 4.09 17.24 -2.47
C ARG A 18 3.77 15.95 -3.22
N GLU A 19 3.69 16.01 -4.54
CA GLU A 19 3.38 14.83 -5.38
C GLU A 19 4.47 13.78 -5.28
N ASP A 20 5.75 14.18 -5.32
CA ASP A 20 6.87 13.26 -5.14
C ASP A 20 6.79 12.52 -3.79
N LYS A 21 6.51 13.26 -2.71
CA LYS A 21 6.30 12.68 -1.38
C LYS A 21 5.10 11.73 -1.36
N GLN A 22 4.00 12.07 -2.01
CA GLN A 22 2.81 11.21 -2.05
C GLN A 22 3.04 9.94 -2.87
N ILE A 23 3.72 10.05 -4.01
CA ILE A 23 4.11 8.91 -4.84
C ILE A 23 5.03 7.99 -4.03
N ALA A 24 5.99 8.54 -3.29
CA ALA A 24 6.85 7.75 -2.43
C ALA A 24 6.06 6.99 -1.35
N ARG A 25 5.15 7.67 -0.65
CA ARG A 25 4.28 7.03 0.36
C ARG A 25 3.43 5.90 -0.23
N PHE A 26 2.83 6.13 -1.40
CA PHE A 26 2.03 5.13 -2.10
C PHE A 26 2.86 3.90 -2.49
N PHE A 27 4.08 4.13 -3.00
CA PHE A 27 4.98 3.04 -3.36
C PHE A 27 5.45 2.23 -2.16
N THR A 28 5.82 2.90 -1.07
CA THR A 28 6.21 2.23 0.18
C THR A 28 5.08 1.35 0.70
N PHE A 29 3.85 1.85 0.70
CA PHE A 29 2.68 1.05 1.07
C PHE A 29 2.48 -0.16 0.14
N GLY A 30 2.48 0.08 -1.17
CA GLY A 30 2.30 -0.98 -2.17
C GLY A 30 3.38 -2.08 -2.09
N ALA A 31 4.63 -1.70 -1.86
CA ALA A 31 5.73 -2.64 -1.77
C ALA A 31 5.72 -3.47 -0.47
N LEU A 32 5.46 -2.82 0.68
CA LEU A 32 5.57 -3.46 1.99
C LEU A 32 4.31 -4.23 2.41
N VAL A 33 3.14 -3.78 1.96
CA VAL A 33 1.86 -4.35 2.39
C VAL A 33 1.19 -5.10 1.24
N TYR A 34 0.97 -4.42 0.12
CA TYR A 34 0.10 -4.92 -0.94
C TYR A 34 0.73 -6.06 -1.74
N THR A 35 2.03 -5.96 -2.05
CA THR A 35 2.73 -6.94 -2.90
C THR A 35 2.81 -8.32 -2.25
N LYS A 36 3.05 -8.38 -0.93
CA LYS A 36 3.09 -9.64 -0.18
C LYS A 36 1.76 -10.40 -0.32
N ILE A 37 0.65 -9.69 -0.14
CA ILE A 37 -0.67 -10.30 -0.08
C ILE A 37 -1.19 -10.65 -1.47
N TRP A 38 -0.85 -9.84 -2.47
CA TRP A 38 -1.15 -10.15 -3.87
C TRP A 38 -0.47 -11.45 -4.34
N ILE A 39 0.75 -11.73 -3.86
CA ILE A 39 1.48 -12.96 -4.21
C ILE A 39 0.94 -14.17 -3.43
N GLU A 40 0.53 -13.97 -2.18
CA GLU A 40 0.09 -15.04 -1.26
C GLU A 40 -1.39 -15.45 -1.42
N ALA A 41 -2.15 -14.84 -2.32
CA ALA A 41 -3.57 -15.13 -2.55
C ALA A 41 -3.88 -15.83 -3.90
N PRO A 42 -3.33 -17.03 -4.19
CA PRO A 42 -3.64 -17.76 -5.42
C PRO A 42 -5.02 -18.44 -5.42
N LEU A 43 -5.62 -18.66 -4.24
CA LEU A 43 -6.89 -19.37 -4.07
C LEU A 43 -7.90 -18.52 -3.30
N ALA A 44 -9.15 -18.49 -3.80
CA ALA A 44 -10.23 -17.74 -3.16
C ALA A 44 -10.62 -18.29 -1.78
N ALA A 45 -10.39 -19.58 -1.52
CA ALA A 45 -10.67 -20.19 -0.22
C ALA A 45 -9.80 -19.63 0.92
N ASP A 46 -8.61 -19.12 0.59
CA ASP A 46 -7.67 -18.55 1.56
C ASP A 46 -7.97 -17.06 1.84
N ALA A 47 -8.95 -16.46 1.14
CA ALA A 47 -9.27 -15.04 1.25
C ALA A 47 -9.51 -14.58 2.70
N PRO A 48 -10.31 -15.26 3.55
CA PRO A 48 -10.53 -14.81 4.93
C PRO A 48 -9.25 -14.79 5.79
N PHE A 49 -8.38 -15.77 5.59
CA PHE A 49 -7.11 -15.85 6.29
C PHE A 49 -6.12 -14.77 5.80
N ASN A 50 -6.08 -14.56 4.48
CA ASN A 50 -5.27 -13.53 3.85
C ASN A 50 -5.74 -12.12 4.22
N ASP A 51 -7.04 -11.89 4.37
CA ASP A 51 -7.61 -10.62 4.84
C ASP A 51 -7.22 -10.35 6.30
N LEU A 52 -7.22 -11.37 7.16
CA LEU A 52 -6.76 -11.24 8.54
C LEU A 52 -5.25 -10.94 8.63
N LEU A 53 -4.44 -11.61 7.79
CA LEU A 53 -3.02 -11.30 7.65
C LEU A 53 -2.79 -9.89 7.12
N HIS A 54 -3.64 -9.43 6.19
CA HIS A 54 -3.66 -8.05 5.69
C HIS A 54 -3.93 -7.05 6.81
N TRP A 55 -4.95 -7.31 7.61
CA TRP A 55 -5.30 -6.46 8.73
C TRP A 55 -4.15 -6.36 9.74
N LYS A 56 -3.47 -7.47 10.04
CA LYS A 56 -2.31 -7.51 10.93
C LYS A 56 -1.10 -6.78 10.34
N SER A 57 -0.84 -6.91 9.04
CA SER A 57 0.28 -6.23 8.39
C SER A 57 0.07 -4.71 8.36
N LEU A 58 -1.18 -4.25 8.19
CA LEU A 58 -1.54 -2.84 8.33
C LEU A 58 -1.26 -2.31 9.74
N LYS A 59 -1.56 -3.11 10.78
CA LYS A 59 -1.24 -2.73 12.17
C LYS A 59 0.26 -2.51 12.38
N LEU A 60 1.11 -3.36 11.79
CA LEU A 60 2.57 -3.18 11.84
C LEU A 60 3.03 -1.96 11.03
N TYR A 61 2.36 -1.66 9.91
CA TYR A 61 2.65 -0.52 9.05
C TYR A 61 2.36 0.84 9.72
N GLU A 62 1.62 0.88 10.84
CA GLU A 62 1.41 2.11 11.63
C GLU A 62 2.74 2.77 12.04
N ALA A 63 3.79 1.98 12.26
CA ALA A 63 5.13 2.48 12.61
C ALA A 63 5.80 3.25 11.46
N ILE A 64 5.34 3.07 10.22
CA ILE A 64 5.88 3.73 9.01
C ILE A 64 4.98 4.90 8.61
N ASP A 65 3.67 4.65 8.53
CA ASP A 65 2.70 5.67 8.16
C ASP A 65 1.33 5.39 8.79
N LEU A 66 1.10 6.00 9.95
CA LEU A 66 -0.14 5.89 10.73
C LEU A 66 -1.37 6.28 9.91
N GLY A 67 -1.28 7.36 9.11
CA GLY A 67 -2.42 7.87 8.36
C GLY A 67 -2.88 6.90 7.28
N ILE A 68 -1.93 6.33 6.52
CA ILE A 68 -2.23 5.33 5.50
C ILE A 68 -2.73 4.03 6.14
N SER A 69 -2.10 3.59 7.24
CA SER A 69 -2.53 2.38 7.94
C SER A 69 -3.98 2.46 8.41
N ILE A 70 -4.36 3.55 9.10
CA ILE A 70 -5.73 3.74 9.57
C ILE A 70 -6.72 3.76 8.39
N ALA A 71 -6.42 4.54 7.34
CA ALA A 71 -7.30 4.65 6.18
C ALA A 71 -7.50 3.29 5.49
N ALA A 72 -6.42 2.53 5.28
CA ALA A 72 -6.49 1.21 4.66
C ALA A 72 -7.22 0.18 5.54
N ARG A 73 -7.03 0.24 6.87
CA ARG A 73 -7.74 -0.64 7.80
C ARG A 73 -9.23 -0.39 7.75
N VAL A 74 -9.68 0.86 7.82
CA VAL A 74 -11.11 1.23 7.73
C VAL A 74 -11.75 0.68 6.45
N VAL A 75 -11.06 0.79 5.31
CA VAL A 75 -11.54 0.26 4.03
C VAL A 75 -11.64 -1.27 4.05
N LEU A 76 -10.59 -1.96 4.51
CA LEU A 76 -10.58 -3.42 4.59
C LEU A 76 -11.69 -3.94 5.51
N GLU A 77 -11.81 -3.30 6.66
CA GLU A 77 -12.84 -3.50 7.65
C GLU A 77 -14.24 -3.37 7.01
N HIS A 78 -14.55 -2.26 6.32
CA HIS A 78 -15.81 -2.07 5.57
C HIS A 78 -16.06 -3.05 4.42
N HIS A 79 -15.06 -3.82 3.97
CA HIS A 79 -15.24 -4.86 2.96
C HIS A 79 -15.54 -6.24 3.57
N LEU A 80 -15.24 -6.44 4.85
CA LEU A 80 -15.43 -7.70 5.57
C LEU A 80 -16.80 -7.80 6.27
N TRP A 81 -17.54 -6.70 6.34
CA TRP A 81 -18.86 -6.58 6.95
C TRP A 81 -19.79 -5.67 6.15
#